data_AF-A0A1S6ESJ5-F1
#
_entry.id   AF-A0A1S6ESJ5-F1
#
_cell.length_a   1.000
_cell.length_b   1.000
_cell.length_c   1.000
_cell.angle_alpha   90.00
_cell.angle_beta   90.00
_cell.angle_gamma   90.00
#
_symmetry.space_group_name_H-M   'P 1'
#
loop_
_entity.id
_entity.type
_entity.pdbx_description
1 polymer ?
#
loop_
_entity_poly.entity_id
_entity_poly.type
_entity_poly.pdbx_seq_one_letter_code
_entity_poly.pdbx_strand_id
1 'polypeptide(L)'
;MKRSLIFVGLILGLGACRPAAGDAAVSTTRARDAVPVDADWHFAATGSTAALAFGEDGGDDADRLFRLGCRLNTQRVRADWPGQGDAVLTSGTATGTFRKQGEAAADSPVFTAFRSGGTLSVGLDDADLTLTAKEEGRAQIKAFFAFCTQPLPPPAEPEPAPPPEPVDAVAPPSDDDDAPEDVTVPGPVAPDDESVSADAVARPPVEE
;
A
#
# COMPACT_ATOMS: atom_id res chain seq x y z
N MET A 1 82.80 -19.84 -7.83
CA MET A 1 82.94 -19.00 -6.62
C MET A 1 81.75 -18.03 -6.56
N LYS A 2 81.02 -18.01 -5.42
CA LYS A 2 80.41 -16.85 -4.73
C LYS A 2 79.72 -15.75 -5.59
N ARG A 3 78.48 -15.30 -5.37
CA ARG A 3 77.61 -15.24 -4.18
C ARG A 3 76.14 -15.02 -4.61
N SER A 4 75.24 -15.63 -3.85
CA SER A 4 73.83 -15.27 -3.72
C SER A 4 73.66 -13.88 -3.09
N LEU A 5 72.65 -13.12 -3.48
CA LEU A 5 72.18 -11.96 -2.70
C LEU A 5 70.66 -11.81 -2.85
N ILE A 6 70.00 -12.13 -1.74
CA ILE A 6 68.56 -12.04 -1.50
C ILE A 6 68.23 -10.58 -1.18
N PHE A 7 67.23 -10.00 -1.86
CA PHE A 7 66.65 -8.71 -1.48
C PHE A 7 65.37 -8.96 -0.66
N VAL A 8 65.45 -8.72 0.65
CA VAL A 8 64.30 -8.56 1.54
C VAL A 8 63.91 -7.10 1.53
N GLY A 9 62.80 -6.77 0.88
CA GLY A 9 62.19 -5.44 0.91
C GLY A 9 61.24 -5.32 2.10
N LEU A 10 61.73 -4.67 3.16
CA LEU A 10 61.00 -4.24 4.36
C LEU A 10 60.00 -3.13 3.99
N ILE A 11 58.69 -3.37 4.15
CA ILE A 11 57.66 -2.32 4.03
C ILE A 11 57.23 -1.88 5.43
N LEU A 12 57.64 -0.67 5.82
CA LEU A 12 57.16 0.05 7.00
C LEU A 12 57.00 1.54 6.64
N GLY A 13 55.80 2.06 6.85
CA GLY A 13 55.43 3.48 6.70
C GLY A 13 53.91 3.60 6.60
N LEU A 14 53.20 3.55 7.74
CA LEU A 14 52.74 4.70 8.54
C LEU A 14 51.81 5.65 7.77
N GLY A 15 50.59 5.77 8.31
CA GLY A 15 49.46 6.41 7.68
C GLY A 15 49.47 7.92 7.68
N ALA A 16 48.62 8.47 6.81
CA ALA A 16 48.08 9.81 6.94
C ALA A 16 46.66 9.86 6.34
N CYS A 17 45.73 10.32 7.16
CA CYS A 17 44.46 10.97 6.85
C CYS A 17 43.55 10.36 5.77
N ARG A 18 42.57 9.56 6.22
CA ARG A 18 41.36 9.25 5.44
C ARG A 18 40.26 10.23 5.85
N PRO A 19 39.74 11.10 4.96
CA PRO A 19 38.55 11.88 5.27
C PRO A 19 37.36 10.92 5.41
N ALA A 20 36.62 11.12 6.50
CA ALA A 20 35.32 10.52 6.74
C ALA A 20 34.22 11.49 6.29
N ALA A 21 33.11 10.90 5.85
CA ALA A 21 31.81 11.51 5.56
C ALA A 21 31.60 12.11 4.16
N GLY A 22 30.49 11.69 3.56
CA GLY A 22 29.81 12.44 2.51
C GLY A 22 29.98 11.88 1.10
N ASP A 23 29.56 10.63 0.88
CA ASP A 23 28.65 10.25 -0.22
C ASP A 23 28.62 8.74 -0.24
N ALA A 24 27.69 8.17 0.53
CA ALA A 24 27.10 6.94 0.07
C ALA A 24 26.38 7.32 -1.23
N ALA A 25 27.10 7.25 -2.34
CA ALA A 25 26.51 7.03 -3.63
C ALA A 25 25.75 5.70 -3.48
N VAL A 26 24.51 5.81 -3.01
CA VAL A 26 23.48 4.81 -3.21
C VAL A 26 23.46 4.70 -4.73
N SER A 27 24.17 3.67 -5.20
CA SER A 27 24.19 3.26 -6.58
C SER A 27 22.74 2.91 -6.90
N THR A 28 21.99 3.88 -7.41
CA THR A 28 20.67 3.72 -8.02
C THR A 28 20.82 3.03 -9.39
N THR A 29 21.67 2.01 -9.45
CA THR A 29 21.98 1.24 -10.66
C THR A 29 21.13 -0.02 -10.75
N ARG A 30 19.92 -0.03 -10.18
CA ARG A 30 19.11 -1.24 -10.02
C ARG A 30 17.77 -1.21 -10.77
N ALA A 31 17.76 -0.60 -11.95
CA ALA A 31 16.57 -0.56 -12.82
C ALA A 31 16.93 -0.80 -14.30
N ARG A 32 17.88 -1.70 -14.56
CA ARG A 32 18.24 -2.14 -15.92
C ARG A 32 18.54 -3.63 -16.03
N ASP A 33 18.19 -4.41 -15.00
CA ASP A 33 18.33 -5.86 -15.10
C ASP A 33 17.31 -6.39 -16.09
N ALA A 34 17.82 -7.16 -17.06
CA ALA A 34 17.00 -7.82 -18.07
C ALA A 34 15.89 -8.63 -17.37
N VAL A 35 14.70 -8.67 -18.00
CA VAL A 35 13.61 -9.54 -17.54
C VAL A 35 14.16 -10.96 -17.32
N PRO A 36 14.03 -11.54 -16.12
CA PRO A 36 14.51 -12.90 -15.88
C PRO A 36 13.87 -13.87 -16.87
N VAL A 37 14.67 -14.80 -17.40
CA VAL A 37 14.20 -15.77 -18.42
C VAL A 37 13.07 -16.65 -17.89
N ASP A 38 13.08 -16.90 -16.59
CA ASP A 38 12.09 -17.73 -15.92
C ASP A 38 10.88 -16.93 -15.42
N ALA A 39 10.93 -15.60 -15.47
CA ALA A 39 9.81 -14.76 -15.04
C ALA A 39 8.52 -15.08 -15.83
N ASP A 40 7.41 -15.09 -15.10
CA ASP A 40 6.07 -15.19 -15.67
C ASP A 40 5.08 -14.44 -14.77
N TRP A 41 3.79 -14.59 -15.07
CA TRP A 41 2.70 -14.02 -14.29
C TRP A 41 2.18 -15.02 -13.26
N HIS A 42 2.10 -14.56 -12.00
CA HIS A 42 1.66 -15.36 -10.86
C HIS A 42 0.46 -14.70 -10.21
N PHE A 43 -0.65 -15.43 -10.14
CA PHE A 43 -1.89 -14.97 -9.52
C PHE A 43 -2.08 -15.60 -8.14
N ALA A 44 -2.45 -14.76 -7.17
CA ALA A 44 -2.85 -15.18 -5.84
C ALA A 44 -4.08 -14.39 -5.39
N ALA A 45 -5.01 -15.06 -4.72
CA ALA A 45 -6.19 -14.44 -4.15
C ALA A 45 -6.35 -14.83 -2.68
N THR A 46 -6.69 -13.85 -1.85
CA THR A 46 -6.94 -14.01 -0.41
C THR A 46 -8.21 -13.25 -0.05
N GLY A 47 -9.26 -13.99 0.30
CA GLY A 47 -10.56 -13.42 0.63
C GLY A 47 -11.13 -12.58 -0.52
N SER A 48 -11.37 -11.29 -0.26
CA SER A 48 -11.93 -10.34 -1.23
C SER A 48 -10.87 -9.60 -2.08
N THR A 49 -9.60 -10.00 -1.96
CA THR A 49 -8.48 -9.33 -2.62
C THR A 49 -7.69 -10.29 -3.50
N ALA A 50 -7.13 -9.77 -4.59
CA ALA A 50 -6.29 -10.51 -5.51
C ALA A 50 -5.04 -9.70 -5.88
N ALA A 51 -3.98 -10.42 -6.19
CA ALA A 51 -2.77 -9.89 -6.77
C ALA A 51 -2.34 -10.74 -7.96
N LEU A 52 -1.83 -10.08 -8.99
CA LEU A 52 -1.20 -10.67 -10.14
C LEU A 52 0.16 -9.99 -10.29
N ALA A 53 1.25 -10.73 -10.15
CA ALA A 53 2.60 -10.19 -10.19
C ALA A 53 3.38 -10.79 -11.35
N PHE A 54 4.24 -9.99 -11.97
CA PHE A 54 5.24 -10.45 -12.93
C PHE A 54 6.62 -10.44 -12.28
N GLY A 55 7.32 -11.56 -12.35
CA GLY A 55 8.64 -11.74 -11.77
C GLY A 55 8.98 -13.22 -11.66
N GLU A 56 10.05 -13.54 -10.95
CA GLU A 56 10.39 -14.93 -10.63
C GLU A 56 9.46 -15.48 -9.54
N ASP A 57 9.15 -16.77 -9.61
CA ASP A 57 8.47 -17.49 -8.54
C ASP A 57 9.41 -17.58 -7.32
N GLY A 58 9.17 -16.77 -6.30
CA GLY A 58 10.07 -16.70 -5.14
C GLY A 58 9.46 -16.02 -3.91
N GLY A 59 8.35 -16.54 -3.38
CA GLY A 59 7.81 -16.07 -2.10
C GLY A 59 7.60 -14.55 -1.99
N ASP A 60 7.75 -14.01 -0.78
CA ASP A 60 7.52 -12.60 -0.48
C ASP A 60 8.70 -11.68 -0.87
N ASP A 61 9.90 -12.25 -1.03
CA ASP A 61 11.15 -11.54 -1.35
C ASP A 61 11.51 -11.55 -2.84
N ALA A 62 10.68 -12.18 -3.70
CA ALA A 62 10.91 -12.20 -5.14
C ALA A 62 10.99 -10.77 -5.72
N ASP A 63 11.95 -10.57 -6.62
CA ASP A 63 12.10 -9.35 -7.40
C ASP A 63 10.92 -9.24 -8.40
N ARG A 64 9.83 -8.61 -7.95
CA ARG A 64 8.65 -8.35 -8.77
C ARG A 64 8.87 -7.09 -9.59
N LEU A 65 8.78 -7.23 -10.90
CA LEU A 65 8.97 -6.12 -11.84
C LEU A 65 7.67 -5.32 -12.04
N PHE A 66 6.52 -5.97 -11.84
CA PHE A 66 5.23 -5.32 -12.00
C PHE A 66 4.17 -6.07 -11.21
N ARG A 67 3.17 -5.35 -10.69
CA ARG A 67 2.07 -5.95 -9.95
C ARG A 67 0.75 -5.25 -10.25
N LEU A 68 -0.27 -6.05 -10.47
CA LEU A 68 -1.67 -5.64 -10.44
C LEU A 68 -2.30 -6.14 -9.14
N GLY A 69 -3.02 -5.27 -8.46
CA GLY A 69 -3.85 -5.57 -7.31
C GLY A 69 -5.31 -5.30 -7.61
N CYS A 70 -6.21 -6.01 -6.96
CA CYS A 70 -7.63 -5.89 -7.19
C CYS A 70 -8.43 -6.18 -5.94
N ARG A 71 -9.54 -5.46 -5.77
CA ARG A 71 -10.52 -5.71 -4.72
C ARG A 71 -11.88 -5.99 -5.36
N LEU A 72 -12.50 -7.11 -5.00
CA LEU A 72 -13.79 -7.54 -5.55
C LEU A 72 -14.85 -6.43 -5.46
N ASN A 73 -14.92 -5.76 -4.32
CA ASN A 73 -15.93 -4.73 -4.03
C ASN A 73 -15.81 -3.45 -4.87
N THR A 74 -14.65 -3.16 -5.44
CA THR A 74 -14.48 -1.96 -6.27
C THR A 74 -14.40 -2.27 -7.76
N GLN A 75 -14.09 -3.52 -8.12
CA GLN A 75 -13.76 -3.92 -9.50
C GLN A 75 -12.70 -2.99 -10.15
N ARG A 76 -11.86 -2.40 -9.30
CA ARG A 76 -10.74 -1.55 -9.69
C ARG A 76 -9.44 -2.34 -9.60
N VAL A 77 -8.62 -2.18 -10.63
CA VAL A 77 -7.27 -2.69 -10.69
C VAL A 77 -6.30 -1.56 -10.36
N ARG A 78 -5.42 -1.82 -9.41
CA ARG A 78 -4.33 -0.94 -8.99
C ARG A 78 -3.02 -1.48 -9.54
N ALA A 79 -2.28 -0.68 -10.29
CA ALA A 79 -0.99 -1.08 -10.85
C ALA A 79 0.17 -0.51 -10.01
N ASP A 80 1.23 -1.31 -9.83
CA ASP A 80 2.43 -0.95 -9.08
C ASP A 80 3.69 -1.49 -9.78
N TRP A 81 4.77 -0.73 -9.73
CA TRP A 81 6.05 -1.03 -10.40
C TRP A 81 7.23 -0.38 -9.68
N PRO A 82 8.47 -0.86 -9.90
CA PRO A 82 9.70 -0.22 -9.42
C PRO A 82 9.86 1.21 -9.98
N GLY A 83 10.31 2.15 -9.14
CA GLY A 83 10.51 3.54 -9.52
C GLY A 83 9.44 4.49 -8.97
N GLN A 84 9.42 5.72 -9.50
CA GLN A 84 8.50 6.79 -9.13
C GLN A 84 7.78 7.28 -10.40
N GLY A 85 6.65 7.97 -10.23
CA GLY A 85 5.96 8.64 -11.34
C GLY A 85 4.85 7.82 -11.99
N ASP A 86 4.42 8.31 -13.14
CA ASP A 86 3.39 7.70 -13.97
C ASP A 86 4.05 6.74 -14.98
N ALA A 87 3.32 5.72 -15.41
CA ALA A 87 3.74 4.79 -16.45
C ALA A 87 2.74 4.77 -17.59
N VAL A 88 3.24 4.58 -18.81
CA VAL A 88 2.41 4.33 -19.97
C VAL A 88 2.25 2.82 -20.13
N LEU A 89 1.05 2.31 -19.89
CA LEU A 89 0.74 0.90 -20.10
C LEU A 89 0.17 0.70 -21.49
N THR A 90 0.74 -0.25 -22.23
CA THR A 90 0.29 -0.61 -23.59
C THR A 90 0.10 -2.12 -23.70
N SER A 91 -1.03 -2.53 -24.29
CA SER A 91 -1.29 -3.92 -24.67
C SER A 91 -2.05 -3.98 -25.98
N GLY A 92 -1.53 -4.73 -26.95
CA GLY A 92 -2.03 -4.68 -28.33
C GLY A 92 -1.95 -3.25 -28.87
N THR A 93 -3.10 -2.69 -29.25
CA THR A 93 -3.21 -1.29 -29.70
C THR A 93 -3.75 -0.35 -28.61
N ALA A 94 -4.07 -0.86 -27.43
CA ALA A 94 -4.60 -0.07 -26.34
C ALA A 94 -3.46 0.51 -25.50
N THR A 95 -3.49 1.82 -25.26
CA THR A 95 -2.49 2.55 -24.48
C THR A 95 -3.18 3.47 -23.48
N GLY A 96 -2.58 3.65 -22.31
CA GLY A 96 -3.02 4.64 -21.32
C GLY A 96 -1.91 5.04 -20.35
N THR A 97 -2.03 6.22 -19.77
CA THR A 97 -1.13 6.71 -18.71
C THR A 97 -1.74 6.41 -17.35
N PHE A 98 -0.96 5.78 -16.49
CA PHE A 98 -1.38 5.35 -15.16
C PHE A 98 -0.43 5.92 -14.14
N ARG A 99 -0.99 6.54 -13.10
CA ARG A 99 -0.20 6.88 -11.93
C ARG A 99 0.21 5.61 -11.19
N LYS A 100 1.43 5.57 -10.66
CA LYS A 100 1.83 4.48 -9.76
C LYS A 100 0.82 4.37 -8.63
N GLN A 101 0.35 3.14 -8.40
CA GLN A 101 -0.68 2.85 -7.41
C GLN A 101 -2.03 3.54 -7.65
N GLY A 102 -2.23 4.10 -8.84
CA GLY A 102 -3.51 4.56 -9.32
C GLY A 102 -4.45 3.40 -9.64
N GLU A 103 -5.74 3.67 -9.55
CA GLU A 103 -6.81 2.71 -9.81
C GLU A 103 -7.47 2.97 -11.15
N ALA A 104 -7.72 1.90 -11.90
CA ALA A 104 -8.51 1.93 -13.13
C ALA A 104 -9.52 0.79 -13.12
N ALA A 105 -10.58 0.91 -13.93
CA ALA A 105 -11.57 -0.16 -14.03
C ALA A 105 -10.95 -1.43 -14.65
N ALA A 106 -11.30 -2.60 -14.14
CA ALA A 106 -10.77 -3.88 -14.60
C ALA A 106 -11.07 -4.17 -16.08
N ASP A 107 -12.10 -3.53 -16.64
CA ASP A 107 -12.54 -3.60 -18.03
C ASP A 107 -11.94 -2.50 -18.93
N SER A 108 -11.04 -1.65 -18.40
CA SER A 108 -10.38 -0.62 -19.20
C SER A 108 -9.73 -1.22 -20.45
N PRO A 109 -9.62 -0.47 -21.57
CA PRO A 109 -9.14 -1.03 -22.84
C PRO A 109 -7.78 -1.74 -22.75
N VAL A 110 -6.85 -1.17 -21.98
CA VAL A 110 -5.51 -1.77 -21.77
C VAL A 110 -5.61 -3.11 -21.05
N PHE A 111 -6.43 -3.22 -20.01
CA PHE A 111 -6.59 -4.46 -19.25
C PHE A 111 -7.42 -5.51 -19.98
N THR A 112 -8.41 -5.09 -20.77
CA THR A 112 -9.14 -5.98 -21.67
C THR A 112 -8.22 -6.58 -22.74
N ALA A 113 -7.35 -5.77 -23.35
CA ALA A 113 -6.34 -6.22 -24.31
C ALA A 113 -5.28 -7.10 -23.66
N PHE A 114 -4.83 -6.75 -22.45
CA PHE A 114 -3.85 -7.55 -21.72
C PHE A 114 -4.39 -8.92 -21.34
N ARG A 115 -5.65 -9.00 -20.89
CA ARG A 115 -6.34 -10.25 -20.57
C ARG A 115 -6.42 -11.21 -21.77
N SER A 116 -6.59 -10.68 -22.98
CA SER A 116 -6.71 -11.50 -24.19
C SER A 116 -5.36 -11.83 -24.83
N GLY A 117 -4.43 -10.87 -24.85
CA GLY A 117 -3.13 -10.99 -25.51
C GLY A 117 -2.01 -11.55 -24.63
N GLY A 118 -2.07 -11.36 -23.31
CA GLY A 118 -1.05 -11.83 -22.38
C GLY A 118 0.28 -11.06 -22.39
N THR A 119 0.37 -9.96 -23.14
CA THR A 119 1.56 -9.09 -23.18
C THR A 119 1.20 -7.68 -22.71
N LEU A 120 2.03 -7.14 -21.84
CA LEU A 120 1.92 -5.76 -21.33
C LEU A 120 3.28 -5.06 -21.48
N SER A 121 3.30 -3.95 -22.20
CA SER A 121 4.44 -3.04 -22.22
C SER A 121 4.22 -1.93 -21.20
N VAL A 122 5.23 -1.65 -20.39
CA VAL A 122 5.26 -0.65 -19.33
C VAL A 122 6.34 0.35 -19.69
N GLY A 123 5.93 1.51 -20.21
CA GLY A 123 6.81 2.63 -20.45
C GLY A 123 7.01 3.44 -19.17
N LEU A 124 8.24 3.44 -18.68
CA LEU A 124 8.74 4.26 -17.59
C LEU A 124 9.63 5.35 -18.18
N ASP A 125 9.80 6.47 -17.48
CA ASP A 125 10.47 7.68 -17.98
C ASP A 125 11.75 7.42 -18.81
N ASP A 126 12.58 6.46 -18.39
CA ASP A 126 13.86 6.13 -19.03
C ASP A 126 13.94 4.69 -19.60
N ALA A 127 12.85 3.92 -19.59
CA ALA A 127 12.86 2.52 -19.99
C ALA A 127 11.49 1.97 -20.38
N ASP A 128 11.46 1.13 -21.43
CA ASP A 128 10.31 0.32 -21.78
C ASP A 128 10.52 -1.13 -21.36
N LEU A 129 9.59 -1.66 -20.56
CA LEU A 129 9.60 -3.03 -20.09
C LEU A 129 8.47 -3.81 -20.76
N THR A 130 8.78 -4.87 -21.51
CA THR A 130 7.76 -5.73 -22.12
C THR A 130 7.62 -7.04 -21.36
N LEU A 131 6.44 -7.25 -20.77
CA LEU A 131 6.07 -8.36 -19.92
C LEU A 131 5.18 -9.31 -20.69
N THR A 132 5.75 -10.41 -21.17
CA THR A 132 5.01 -11.40 -21.98
C THR A 132 4.77 -12.66 -21.17
N ALA A 133 3.50 -13.05 -21.07
CA ALA A 133 3.10 -14.25 -20.38
C ALA A 133 3.44 -15.51 -21.17
N LYS A 134 3.94 -16.52 -20.46
CA LYS A 134 4.04 -17.88 -20.97
C LYS A 134 2.66 -18.54 -20.89
N GLU A 135 2.58 -19.82 -21.23
CA GLU A 135 1.29 -20.52 -21.28
C GLU A 135 0.57 -20.52 -19.93
N GLU A 136 1.28 -20.83 -18.84
CA GLU A 136 0.73 -20.81 -17.49
C GLU A 136 0.37 -19.39 -17.05
N GLY A 137 1.26 -18.42 -17.20
CA GLY A 137 0.96 -17.02 -16.88
C GLY A 137 -0.25 -16.46 -17.62
N ARG A 138 -0.52 -16.90 -18.86
CA ARG A 138 -1.75 -16.51 -19.58
C ARG A 138 -3.02 -17.03 -18.88
N ALA A 139 -2.97 -18.21 -18.29
CA ALA A 139 -4.08 -18.73 -17.49
C ALA A 139 -4.23 -17.92 -16.18
N GLN A 140 -3.12 -17.57 -15.53
CA GLN A 140 -3.10 -16.77 -14.30
C GLN A 140 -3.67 -15.35 -14.53
N ILE A 141 -3.32 -14.70 -15.65
CA ILE A 141 -3.89 -13.40 -16.06
C ILE A 141 -5.41 -13.51 -16.20
N LYS A 142 -5.90 -14.54 -16.90
CA LYS A 142 -7.35 -14.75 -17.07
C LYS A 142 -8.05 -14.96 -15.74
N ALA A 143 -7.46 -15.77 -14.85
CA ALA A 143 -8.00 -16.02 -13.52
C ALA A 143 -8.09 -14.73 -12.68
N PHE A 144 -7.05 -13.90 -12.70
CA PHE A 144 -7.04 -12.60 -12.03
C PHE A 144 -8.19 -11.69 -12.51
N PHE A 145 -8.35 -11.51 -13.82
CA PHE A 145 -9.42 -10.65 -14.33
C PHE A 145 -10.82 -11.25 -14.16
N ALA A 146 -10.95 -12.58 -14.18
CA ALA A 146 -12.20 -13.25 -13.83
C ALA A 146 -12.59 -12.95 -12.38
N PHE A 147 -11.62 -13.02 -11.44
CA PHE A 147 -11.83 -12.63 -10.05
C PHE A 147 -12.26 -11.15 -9.93
N CYS A 148 -11.58 -10.25 -10.63
CA CYS A 148 -11.88 -8.81 -10.58
C CYS A 148 -13.23 -8.40 -11.14
N THR A 149 -13.77 -9.19 -12.08
CA THR A 149 -15.03 -8.88 -12.78
C THR A 149 -16.19 -9.77 -12.33
N GLN A 150 -15.97 -10.58 -11.29
CA GLN A 150 -17.03 -11.39 -10.71
C GLN A 150 -18.17 -10.49 -10.21
N PRO A 151 -19.45 -10.85 -10.45
CA PRO A 151 -20.58 -10.11 -9.93
C PRO A 151 -20.51 -10.00 -8.41
N LEU A 152 -20.71 -8.78 -7.90
CA LEU A 152 -20.81 -8.58 -6.47
C LEU A 152 -22.10 -9.20 -5.94
N PRO A 153 -22.06 -9.87 -4.77
CA PRO A 153 -23.29 -10.26 -4.11
C PRO A 153 -24.13 -9.00 -3.86
N PRO A 154 -25.48 -9.10 -3.94
CA PRO A 154 -26.32 -7.98 -3.58
C PRO A 154 -25.98 -7.50 -2.17
N PRO A 155 -26.02 -6.18 -1.90
CA PRO A 155 -25.81 -5.67 -0.56
C PRO A 155 -26.76 -6.40 0.41
N ALA A 156 -26.26 -6.76 1.59
CA ALA A 156 -27.10 -7.37 2.62
C ALA A 156 -28.32 -6.47 2.83
N GLU A 157 -29.51 -7.05 2.79
CA GLU A 157 -30.74 -6.35 3.13
C GLU A 157 -30.55 -5.76 4.54
N PRO A 158 -30.87 -4.48 4.77
CA PRO A 158 -30.72 -3.90 6.10
C PRO A 158 -31.51 -4.75 7.09
N GLU A 159 -30.84 -5.26 8.12
CA GLU A 159 -31.54 -5.99 9.18
C GLU A 159 -32.67 -5.12 9.70
N PRO A 160 -33.89 -5.68 9.88
CA PRO A 160 -34.99 -4.95 10.49
C PRO A 160 -34.51 -4.36 11.80
N ALA A 161 -34.67 -3.04 11.97
CA ALA A 161 -34.31 -2.41 13.23
C ALA A 161 -34.97 -3.19 14.39
N PRO A 162 -34.25 -3.43 15.49
CA PRO A 162 -34.85 -4.06 16.66
C PRO A 162 -36.11 -3.26 17.03
N PRO A 163 -37.22 -3.94 17.39
CA PRO A 163 -38.42 -3.23 17.80
C PRO A 163 -38.05 -2.26 18.92
N PRO A 164 -38.60 -1.02 18.91
CA PRO A 164 -38.33 -0.08 19.99
C PRO A 164 -38.66 -0.76 21.32
N GLU A 165 -37.73 -0.71 22.28
CA GLU A 165 -37.98 -1.22 23.61
C GLU A 165 -39.25 -0.55 24.15
N PRO A 166 -40.17 -1.30 24.80
CA PRO A 166 -41.32 -0.69 25.43
C PRO A 166 -40.81 0.32 26.44
N VAL A 167 -41.09 1.61 26.20
CA VAL A 167 -40.91 2.64 27.22
C VAL A 167 -41.82 2.25 28.37
N ASP A 168 -41.22 1.84 29.49
CA ASP A 168 -41.96 1.64 30.74
C ASP A 168 -42.70 2.95 31.02
N ALA A 169 -44.03 2.86 31.02
CA ALA A 169 -44.87 3.97 31.38
C ALA A 169 -44.51 4.34 32.83
N VAL A 170 -43.77 5.43 32.98
CA VAL A 170 -43.52 6.05 34.28
C VAL A 170 -44.91 6.31 34.88
N ALA A 171 -45.23 5.57 35.95
CA ALA A 171 -46.45 5.78 36.69
C ALA A 171 -46.52 7.27 37.09
N PRO A 172 -47.67 7.94 36.94
CA PRO A 172 -47.81 9.31 37.41
C PRO A 172 -47.45 9.35 38.91
N PRO A 173 -46.71 10.37 39.37
CA PRO A 173 -46.46 10.54 40.79
C PRO A 173 -47.82 10.69 41.50
N SER A 174 -48.03 9.90 42.55
CA SER A 174 -49.15 10.11 43.46
C SER A 174 -48.93 11.43 44.18
N ASP A 175 -49.84 12.39 43.97
CA ASP A 175 -50.00 13.58 44.80
C ASP A 175 -50.50 13.13 46.19
N ASP A 176 -49.57 13.01 47.15
CA ASP A 176 -49.90 13.01 48.57
C ASP A 176 -49.37 14.31 49.19
N ASP A 177 -50.33 15.18 49.49
CA ASP A 177 -50.28 16.38 50.33
C ASP A 177 -49.84 16.01 51.76
N ASP A 178 -48.87 16.72 52.38
CA ASP A 178 -49.03 17.45 53.65
C ASP A 178 -47.68 18.04 54.17
N ALA A 179 -47.60 19.38 54.14
CA ALA A 179 -47.02 20.32 55.11
C ALA A 179 -45.53 20.27 55.59
N PRO A 180 -44.98 21.43 56.05
CA PRO A 180 -43.55 21.73 56.01
C PRO A 180 -42.85 21.56 57.36
N GLU A 181 -41.57 21.17 57.33
CA GLU A 181 -40.67 21.34 58.47
C GLU A 181 -39.36 21.99 58.02
N ASP A 182 -38.96 22.91 58.87
CA ASP A 182 -38.00 23.99 58.77
C ASP A 182 -36.53 23.54 58.98
N VAL A 183 -35.62 24.45 58.64
CA VAL A 183 -34.20 24.56 59.06
C VAL A 183 -33.22 23.45 58.64
N THR A 184 -32.26 23.79 57.77
CA THR A 184 -30.91 24.26 58.19
C THR A 184 -29.95 24.28 56.99
N VAL A 185 -29.53 25.48 56.61
CA VAL A 185 -28.37 25.72 55.73
C VAL A 185 -27.08 25.60 56.55
N PRO A 186 -26.08 24.86 56.06
CA PRO A 186 -24.74 25.44 55.88
C PRO A 186 -24.16 24.99 54.53
N GLY A 187 -23.81 25.90 53.63
CA GLY A 187 -22.45 26.46 53.55
C GLY A 187 -21.71 25.84 52.35
N PRO A 188 -21.05 26.62 51.48
CA PRO A 188 -20.65 26.19 50.14
C PRO A 188 -19.43 25.26 50.19
N VAL A 189 -19.51 24.12 49.50
CA VAL A 189 -18.36 23.27 49.19
C VAL A 189 -18.03 23.46 47.71
N ALA A 190 -16.73 23.69 47.48
CA ALA A 190 -16.11 24.13 46.24
C ALA A 190 -16.29 23.16 45.05
N PRO A 191 -16.20 23.65 43.80
CA PRO A 191 -16.19 22.79 42.62
C PRO A 191 -14.84 22.05 42.50
N ASP A 192 -14.93 20.72 42.39
CA ASP A 192 -13.83 19.85 42.00
C ASP A 192 -13.45 20.09 40.52
N ASP A 193 -12.23 20.59 40.36
CA ASP A 193 -11.22 20.34 39.32
C ASP A 193 -11.68 19.71 37.98
N GLU A 194 -11.98 20.57 37.00
CA GLU A 194 -12.04 20.22 35.58
C GLU A 194 -10.61 20.25 35.00
N SER A 195 -9.91 19.13 35.07
CA SER A 195 -8.62 18.93 34.41
C SER A 195 -8.80 18.70 32.90
N VAL A 196 -8.98 19.78 32.12
CA VAL A 196 -8.82 19.77 30.66
C VAL A 196 -7.38 20.17 30.32
N SER A 197 -6.55 19.18 29.99
CA SER A 197 -5.27 19.42 29.31
C SER A 197 -5.50 19.51 27.80
N ALA A 198 -5.54 20.74 27.28
CA ALA A 198 -5.40 21.02 25.85
C ALA A 198 -4.04 21.69 25.63
N ASP A 199 -3.00 20.88 25.43
CA ASP A 199 -1.70 21.35 24.96
C ASP A 199 -1.71 21.28 23.42
N ALA A 200 -2.08 22.39 22.80
CA ALA A 200 -1.87 22.62 21.37
C ALA A 200 -0.99 23.86 21.22
N VAL A 201 0.32 23.63 21.25
CA VAL A 201 1.35 24.61 20.91
C VAL A 201 1.15 25.06 19.46
N ALA A 202 0.58 26.25 19.30
CA ALA A 202 0.69 27.04 18.09
C ALA A 202 2.14 27.55 17.97
N ARG A 203 2.90 27.03 17.00
CA ARG A 203 4.17 27.63 16.59
C ARG A 203 3.89 28.80 15.64
N PRO A 204 4.47 30.00 15.85
CA PRO A 204 4.34 31.13 14.91
C PRO A 204 5.19 30.92 13.64
N PRO A 205 4.91 31.69 12.57
CA PRO A 205 5.53 31.54 11.26
C PRO A 205 6.98 32.00 11.27
N VAL A 206 7.82 31.33 10.48
CA VAL A 206 9.16 31.80 10.13
C VAL A 206 9.05 32.56 8.81
N GLU A 207 9.22 33.87 8.89
CA GLU A 207 9.65 34.72 7.78
C GLU A 207 11.18 34.84 7.84
N GLU A 208 11.88 34.38 6.80
CA GLU A 208 12.97 35.09 6.11
C GLU A 208 13.37 34.33 4.83
#